data_AF-A0A973QUV7-F1
#
_entry.id   AF-A0A973QUV7-F1
#
_cell.length_a   1.000
_cell.length_b   1.000
_cell.length_c   1.000
_cell.angle_alpha   90.00
_cell.angle_beta   90.00
_cell.angle_gamma   90.00
#
_symmetry.space_group_name_H-M   'P 1'
#
loop_
_entity.id
_entity.type
_entity.pdbx_description
1 polymer ?
#
loop_
_entity_poly.entity_id
_entity_poly.type
_entity_poly.pdbx_seq_one_letter_code
_entity_poly.pdbx_strand_id
1 'polypeptide(L)'
;MAEYGPWEHAEGLDTWTTGHGVAGQDAVGHSCSFCGSLHPDRFMELVRDGWIVGPTSKNYKAYLDRPATDEEKRAKKERWLAGSIGQALKRAAEAEGKTPEQVTEELDQAYRNGNPMADSSGIAAKFYYQHLSTAQQSEFIALYNEHRMKVGHPGRLYVLPFFAGPASA
;
A
#
# COMPACT_ATOMS: atom_id res chain seq x y z
N MET A 1 2.92 -28.60 -13.60
CA MET A 1 3.46 -27.59 -12.67
C MET A 1 4.68 -27.00 -13.36
N ALA A 2 4.78 -25.69 -13.51
CA ALA A 2 5.98 -25.08 -14.10
C ALA A 2 7.12 -25.17 -13.08
N GLU A 3 8.26 -25.72 -13.50
CA GLU A 3 9.46 -25.84 -12.70
C GLU A 3 10.08 -24.43 -12.57
N TYR A 4 9.95 -23.84 -11.38
CA TYR A 4 10.38 -22.46 -11.13
C TYR A 4 11.90 -22.37 -10.91
N GLY A 5 12.66 -22.35 -12.00
CA GLY A 5 14.07 -21.96 -12.03
C GLY A 5 15.07 -22.93 -11.38
N PRO A 6 16.38 -22.73 -11.58
CA PRO A 6 17.44 -23.63 -11.12
C PRO A 6 17.85 -23.36 -9.66
N TRP A 7 16.91 -22.92 -8.82
CA TRP A 7 17.23 -22.48 -7.46
C TRP A 7 17.25 -23.68 -6.51
N GLU A 8 18.29 -23.76 -5.69
CA GLU A 8 18.36 -24.74 -4.62
C GLU A 8 17.30 -24.41 -3.56
N HIS A 9 16.51 -25.40 -3.16
CA HIS A 9 15.53 -25.27 -2.09
C HIS A 9 16.07 -26.02 -0.87
N ALA A 10 16.60 -25.28 0.10
CA ALA A 10 17.05 -25.82 1.37
C ALA A 10 16.65 -24.90 2.53
N GLU A 11 16.56 -25.48 3.72
CA GLU A 11 16.27 -24.73 4.95
C GLU A 11 17.44 -23.78 5.28
N GLY A 12 17.12 -22.52 5.61
CA GLY A 12 18.13 -21.53 6.02
C GLY A 12 18.93 -20.87 4.90
N LEU A 13 18.55 -21.04 3.62
CA LEU A 13 19.21 -20.32 2.52
C LEU A 13 18.93 -18.80 2.54
N ASP A 14 17.75 -18.42 3.02
CA ASP A 14 17.38 -17.02 3.19
C ASP A 14 17.85 -16.49 4.55
N THR A 15 18.59 -15.38 4.52
CA THR A 15 18.95 -14.62 5.71
C THR A 15 18.20 -13.29 5.73
N TRP A 16 17.99 -12.73 6.92
CA TRP A 16 17.27 -11.46 7.09
C TRP A 16 18.26 -10.34 7.41
N THR A 17 18.59 -9.55 6.40
CA THR A 17 19.63 -8.50 6.45
C THR A 17 19.15 -7.21 5.78
N THR A 18 19.87 -6.11 5.98
CA THR A 18 19.66 -4.85 5.25
C THR A 18 20.28 -4.91 3.85
N GLY A 19 19.84 -4.05 2.93
CA GLY A 19 20.48 -3.83 1.62
C GLY A 19 19.87 -4.63 0.45
N HIS A 20 18.78 -5.39 0.67
CA HIS A 20 18.17 -6.25 -0.36
C HIS A 20 16.74 -5.82 -0.77
N GLY A 21 16.15 -4.88 -0.02
CA GLY A 21 14.79 -4.39 -0.18
C GLY A 21 14.59 -3.37 -1.30
N VAL A 22 13.41 -2.74 -1.32
CA VAL A 22 13.24 -1.50 -2.10
C VAL A 22 14.03 -0.36 -1.47
N ALA A 23 14.31 0.71 -2.22
CA ALA A 23 15.01 1.88 -1.68
C ALA A 23 14.29 2.41 -0.42
N GLY A 24 15.03 2.56 0.69
CA GLY A 24 14.49 3.01 1.97
C GLY A 24 13.93 1.90 2.88
N GLN A 25 13.79 0.66 2.39
CA GLN A 25 13.24 -0.45 3.18
C GLN A 25 14.09 -0.80 4.42
N ASP A 26 15.39 -0.53 4.40
CA ASP A 26 16.28 -0.78 5.54
C ASP A 26 15.87 0.04 6.79
N ALA A 27 15.23 1.20 6.60
CA ALA A 27 14.65 1.97 7.71
C ALA A 27 13.35 1.36 8.26
N VAL A 28 12.74 0.43 7.53
CA VAL A 28 11.50 -0.28 7.91
C VAL A 28 11.83 -1.58 8.63
N GLY A 29 12.84 -2.32 8.17
CA GLY A 29 13.32 -3.54 8.81
C GLY A 29 14.18 -4.41 7.89
N HIS A 30 14.63 -5.55 8.43
CA HIS A 30 15.42 -6.52 7.67
C HIS A 30 14.62 -7.12 6.51
N SER A 31 15.36 -7.48 5.47
CA SER A 31 14.84 -8.02 4.22
C SER A 31 15.47 -9.39 3.95
N CYS A 32 14.71 -10.28 3.32
CA CYS A 32 15.22 -11.55 2.81
C CYS A 32 16.36 -11.26 1.82
N SER A 33 17.53 -11.86 2.03
CA SER A 33 18.72 -11.64 1.22
C SER A 33 18.58 -12.11 -0.24
N PHE A 34 17.66 -13.05 -0.50
CA PHE A 34 17.37 -13.55 -1.84
C PHE A 34 16.38 -12.67 -2.62
N CYS A 35 15.15 -12.51 -2.11
CA CYS A 35 14.09 -11.82 -2.86
C CYS A 35 13.85 -10.36 -2.42
N GLY A 36 14.46 -9.94 -1.31
CA GLY A 36 14.30 -8.63 -0.69
C GLY A 36 12.95 -8.41 0.01
N SER A 37 12.15 -9.46 0.23
CA SER A 37 10.91 -9.35 1.02
C SER A 37 11.22 -8.80 2.40
N LEU A 38 10.37 -7.92 2.93
CA LEU A 38 10.41 -7.58 4.36
C LEU A 38 10.24 -8.85 5.22
N HIS A 39 10.85 -8.87 6.41
CA HIS A 39 10.65 -9.94 7.39
C HIS A 39 9.15 -10.16 7.69
N PRO A 40 8.63 -11.41 7.71
CA PRO A 40 7.20 -11.68 7.89
C PRO A 40 6.64 -11.15 9.21
N ASP A 41 7.38 -11.26 10.31
CA ASP A 41 6.93 -10.71 11.59
C ASP A 41 6.81 -9.18 11.56
N ARG A 42 7.80 -8.51 10.95
CA ARG A 42 7.77 -7.05 10.78
C ARG A 42 6.64 -6.64 9.85
N PHE A 43 6.39 -7.41 8.78
CA PHE A 43 5.25 -7.18 7.91
C PHE A 43 3.92 -7.21 8.68
N MET A 44 3.67 -8.28 9.44
CA MET A 44 2.42 -8.43 10.19
C MET A 44 2.27 -7.36 11.29
N GLU A 45 3.38 -6.97 11.94
CA GLU A 45 3.41 -5.85 12.89
C GLU A 45 2.93 -4.55 12.24
N LEU A 46 3.52 -4.17 11.11
CA LEU A 46 3.15 -2.94 10.41
C LEU A 46 1.70 -2.94 9.93
N VAL A 47 1.21 -4.09 9.45
CA VAL A 47 -0.21 -4.24 9.09
C VAL A 47 -1.11 -3.99 10.29
N ARG A 48 -0.78 -4.53 11.48
CA ARG A 48 -1.52 -4.27 12.72
C ARG A 48 -1.46 -2.80 13.15
N ASP A 49 -0.32 -2.15 12.94
CA ASP A 49 -0.12 -0.72 13.23
C ASP A 49 -0.83 0.21 12.22
N GLY A 50 -1.55 -0.37 11.26
CA GLY A 50 -2.34 0.38 10.29
C GLY A 50 -1.49 1.01 9.20
N TRP A 51 -0.34 0.40 8.86
CA TRP A 51 0.31 0.66 7.58
C TRP A 51 -0.59 0.23 6.43
N ILE A 52 -0.40 0.88 5.28
CA ILE A 52 -1.28 0.70 4.14
C ILE A 52 -0.71 -0.42 3.29
N VAL A 53 -1.46 -1.51 3.17
CA VAL A 53 -1.17 -2.57 2.21
C VAL A 53 -1.62 -2.09 0.83
N GLY A 54 -0.67 -1.93 -0.07
CA GLY A 54 -0.93 -1.48 -1.43
C GLY A 54 -1.80 -2.47 -2.20
N PRO A 55 -2.81 -2.01 -2.94
CA PRO A 55 -3.58 -2.87 -3.82
C PRO A 55 -2.66 -3.41 -4.93
N THR A 56 -2.75 -4.71 -5.18
CA THR A 56 -1.82 -5.41 -6.07
C THR A 56 -2.59 -6.27 -7.07
N SER A 57 -2.12 -6.30 -8.32
CA SER A 57 -2.57 -7.24 -9.34
C SER A 57 -1.88 -8.60 -9.23
N LYS A 58 -0.98 -8.77 -8.26
CA LYS A 58 -0.16 -9.97 -8.07
C LYS A 58 -0.59 -10.67 -6.79
N ASN A 59 -1.06 -11.92 -6.91
CA ASN A 59 -1.48 -12.74 -5.77
C ASN A 59 -0.33 -13.23 -4.88
N TYR A 60 0.93 -12.97 -5.23
CA TYR A 60 2.11 -13.47 -4.52
C TYR A 60 2.95 -12.38 -3.83
N LYS A 61 2.62 -11.09 -4.02
CA LYS A 61 3.36 -9.99 -3.38
C LYS A 61 2.50 -8.74 -3.17
N ALA A 62 2.84 -7.97 -2.14
CA ALA A 62 2.30 -6.64 -1.88
C ALA A 62 3.40 -5.62 -1.61
N TYR A 63 3.02 -4.35 -1.65
CA TYR A 63 3.84 -3.24 -1.18
C TYR A 63 3.21 -2.66 0.08
N LEU A 64 4.02 -2.09 0.95
CA LEU A 64 3.53 -1.39 2.14
C LEU A 64 3.98 0.05 2.07
N ASP A 65 3.05 0.90 2.45
CA ASP A 65 3.28 2.31 2.58
C ASP A 65 3.05 2.73 4.03
N ARG A 66 3.92 3.62 4.52
CA ARG A 66 3.67 4.28 5.80
C ARG A 66 2.48 5.24 5.62
N PRO A 67 1.57 5.32 6.60
CA PRO A 67 0.52 6.34 6.60
C PRO A 67 1.15 7.74 6.61
N ALA A 68 0.68 8.62 5.71
CA ALA A 68 1.07 10.01 5.71
C ALA A 68 0.56 10.71 6.98
N THR A 69 1.36 11.59 7.57
CA THR A 69 0.93 12.47 8.65
C THR A 69 -0.05 13.52 8.14
N ASP A 70 -0.80 14.17 9.03
CA ASP A 70 -1.72 15.24 8.64
C ASP A 70 -1.00 16.41 7.95
N GLU A 71 0.23 16.70 8.37
CA GLU A 71 1.08 17.70 7.73
C GLU A 71 1.49 17.28 6.31
N GLU A 72 1.92 16.02 6.12
CA GLU A 72 2.26 15.47 4.80
C GLU A 72 1.04 15.48 3.88
N LYS A 73 -0.14 15.11 4.39
CA LYS A 73 -1.41 15.15 3.66
C LYS A 73 -1.77 16.57 3.23
N ARG A 74 -1.69 17.54 4.14
CA ARG A 74 -1.92 18.96 3.85
C ARG A 74 -0.96 19.47 2.79
N ALA A 75 0.34 19.24 2.94
CA ALA A 75 1.36 19.66 1.98
C ALA A 75 1.15 19.03 0.59
N LYS A 76 0.75 17.76 0.53
CA LYS A 76 0.39 17.09 -0.73
C LYS A 76 -0.84 17.73 -1.38
N LYS A 77 -1.87 18.04 -0.60
CA LYS A 77 -3.08 18.71 -1.08
C LYS A 77 -2.77 20.10 -1.61
N GLU A 78 -2.02 20.91 -0.87
CA GLU A 78 -1.57 22.24 -1.30
C GLU A 78 -0.79 22.18 -2.60
N ARG A 79 0.15 21.23 -2.73
CA ARG A 79 0.90 21.01 -3.97
C ARG A 79 -0.01 20.63 -5.14
N TRP A 80 -0.98 19.76 -4.91
CA TRP A 80 -1.94 19.36 -5.95
C TRP A 80 -2.82 20.54 -6.40
N LEU A 81 -3.31 21.34 -5.44
CA LEU A 81 -4.10 22.55 -5.70
C LEU A 81 -3.29 23.62 -6.47
N ALA A 82 -2.00 23.75 -6.16
CA ALA A 82 -1.09 24.64 -6.87
C ALA A 82 -0.72 24.11 -8.28
N GLY A 83 -0.92 22.82 -8.54
CA GLY A 83 -0.62 22.18 -9.82
C GLY A 83 -1.62 22.53 -10.93
N SER A 84 -1.27 22.15 -12.17
CA SER A 84 -2.07 22.46 -13.36
C SER A 84 -3.50 21.91 -13.29
N ILE A 85 -3.68 20.70 -12.76
CA ILE A 85 -5.00 20.06 -12.61
C ILE A 85 -5.86 20.83 -11.61
N GLY A 86 -5.34 21.10 -10.40
CA GLY A 86 -6.07 21.86 -9.38
C GLY A 86 -6.45 23.26 -9.87
N GLN A 87 -5.53 23.96 -10.52
CA GLN A 87 -5.78 25.28 -11.11
C GLN A 87 -6.77 25.26 -12.28
N ALA A 88 -6.81 24.18 -13.08
CA ALA A 88 -7.78 24.02 -14.15
C ALA A 88 -9.20 23.81 -13.60
N LEU A 89 -9.35 22.92 -12.61
CA LEU A 89 -10.64 22.66 -11.95
C LEU A 89 -11.17 23.91 -11.25
N LYS A 90 -10.31 24.63 -10.54
CA LYS A 90 -10.68 25.90 -9.90
C LYS A 90 -11.23 26.92 -10.90
N ARG A 91 -10.51 27.15 -12.00
CA ARG A 91 -10.93 28.09 -13.06
C ARG A 91 -12.24 27.67 -13.73
N ALA A 92 -12.44 26.37 -13.96
CA ALA A 92 -13.69 25.86 -14.52
C ALA A 92 -14.87 26.11 -13.57
N ALA A 93 -14.71 25.81 -12.28
CA ALA A 93 -15.73 26.04 -11.27
C ALA A 93 -16.07 27.53 -11.10
N GLU A 94 -15.05 28.42 -11.13
CA GLU A 94 -15.25 29.87 -11.11
C GLU A 94 -15.98 30.38 -12.37
N ALA A 95 -15.65 29.84 -13.56
CA ALA A 95 -16.32 30.19 -14.81
C ALA A 95 -17.80 29.75 -14.84
N GLU A 96 -18.15 28.71 -14.09
CA GLU A 96 -19.52 28.27 -13.86
C GLU A 96 -20.29 29.15 -12.86
N GLY A 97 -19.63 30.17 -12.27
CA GLY A 97 -20.25 31.08 -11.31
C GLY A 97 -20.46 30.48 -9.92
N LYS A 98 -19.73 29.42 -9.57
CA LYS A 98 -19.83 28.77 -8.25
C LYS A 98 -19.30 29.69 -7.15
N THR A 99 -19.89 29.54 -5.97
CA THR A 99 -19.43 30.21 -4.75
C THR A 99 -18.06 29.67 -4.32
N PRO A 100 -17.25 30.46 -3.58
CA PRO A 100 -15.97 29.99 -3.06
C PRO A 100 -16.06 28.67 -2.27
N GLU A 101 -17.12 28.50 -1.48
CA GLU A 101 -17.37 27.31 -0.69
C GLU A 101 -17.61 26.08 -1.58
N GLN A 102 -18.39 26.22 -2.64
CA GLN A 102 -18.62 25.15 -3.62
C GLN A 102 -17.33 24.77 -4.36
N VAL A 103 -16.53 25.77 -4.75
CA VAL A 103 -15.23 25.53 -5.39
C VAL A 103 -14.30 24.74 -4.44
N THR A 104 -14.25 25.11 -3.16
CA THR A 104 -13.46 24.38 -2.16
C THR A 104 -13.93 22.94 -2.00
N GLU A 105 -15.23 22.69 -1.84
CA GLU A 105 -15.76 21.34 -1.68
C GLU A 105 -15.49 20.47 -2.92
N GLU A 106 -15.68 21.00 -4.13
CA GLU A 106 -15.39 20.26 -5.37
C GLU A 106 -13.92 19.92 -5.52
N LEU A 107 -13.01 20.86 -5.19
CA LEU A 107 -11.58 20.60 -5.22
C LEU A 107 -11.18 19.55 -4.17
N ASP A 108 -11.79 19.59 -2.98
CA ASP A 108 -11.57 18.59 -1.93
C ASP A 108 -12.02 17.20 -2.37
N GLN A 109 -13.21 17.11 -2.96
CA GLN A 109 -13.73 15.87 -3.49
C GLN A 109 -12.87 15.36 -4.66
N ALA A 110 -12.47 16.23 -5.57
CA ALA A 110 -11.58 15.89 -6.69
C ALA A 110 -10.21 15.41 -6.21
N TYR A 111 -9.63 16.04 -5.18
CA TYR A 111 -8.37 15.60 -4.58
C TYR A 111 -8.51 14.19 -3.98
N ARG A 112 -9.58 13.94 -3.20
CA ARG A 112 -9.82 12.62 -2.60
C ARG A 112 -10.02 11.52 -3.65
N ASN A 113 -10.77 11.82 -4.70
CA ASN A 113 -11.08 10.86 -5.76
C ASN A 113 -9.92 10.62 -6.72
N GLY A 114 -9.16 11.67 -7.04
CA GLY A 114 -8.11 11.65 -8.05
C GLY A 114 -6.73 11.28 -7.52
N ASN A 115 -6.53 11.23 -6.20
CA ASN A 115 -5.23 10.92 -5.60
C ASN A 115 -5.27 9.60 -4.80
N PRO A 116 -5.01 8.45 -5.46
CA PRO A 116 -5.02 7.14 -4.81
C PRO A 116 -3.94 6.97 -3.72
N MET A 117 -2.99 7.90 -3.64
CA MET A 117 -1.90 7.92 -2.64
C MET A 117 -2.00 9.10 -1.67
N ALA A 118 -3.18 9.71 -1.51
CA ALA A 118 -3.39 10.80 -0.56
C ALA A 118 -3.01 10.39 0.87
N ASP A 119 -3.28 9.14 1.25
CA ASP A 119 -3.04 8.63 2.60
C ASP A 119 -1.67 7.99 2.83
N SER A 120 -0.89 7.78 1.78
CA SER A 120 0.39 7.07 1.83
C SER A 120 1.56 8.05 1.77
N SER A 121 2.67 7.82 2.47
CA SER A 121 3.91 8.59 2.28
C SER A 121 4.75 8.09 1.09
N GLY A 122 4.32 7.05 0.40
CA GLY A 122 5.05 6.35 -0.66
C GLY A 122 5.42 4.91 -0.27
N ILE A 123 5.84 4.13 -1.28
CA ILE A 123 6.27 2.73 -1.10
C ILE A 123 7.48 2.68 -0.18
N ALA A 124 7.32 2.03 0.96
CA ALA A 124 8.33 1.89 2.00
C ALA A 124 8.91 0.47 2.05
N ALA A 125 8.13 -0.55 1.70
CA ALA A 125 8.60 -1.94 1.67
C ALA A 125 7.90 -2.78 0.59
N LYS A 126 8.57 -3.85 0.15
CA LYS A 126 7.96 -4.95 -0.62
C LYS A 126 7.86 -6.19 0.27
N PHE A 127 6.80 -6.97 0.09
CA PHE A 127 6.59 -8.22 0.82
C PHE A 127 6.08 -9.33 -0.11
N TYR A 128 6.68 -10.52 -0.02
CA TYR A 128 6.24 -11.72 -0.72
C TYR A 128 5.50 -12.65 0.25
N TYR A 129 4.27 -13.00 -0.11
CA TYR A 129 3.36 -13.76 0.74
C TYR A 129 3.85 -15.18 1.07
N GLN A 130 4.79 -15.71 0.28
CA GLN A 130 5.44 -17.00 0.53
C GLN A 130 6.15 -17.08 1.88
N HIS A 131 6.52 -15.93 2.47
CA HIS A 131 7.18 -15.88 3.78
C HIS A 131 6.20 -15.94 4.96
N LEU A 132 4.89 -15.84 4.74
CA LEU A 132 3.92 -15.99 5.83
C LEU A 132 3.77 -17.46 6.21
N SER A 133 3.89 -17.73 7.50
CA SER A 133 3.43 -19.00 8.07
C SER A 133 1.91 -19.15 7.93
N THR A 134 1.39 -20.38 8.06
CA THR A 134 -0.07 -20.64 8.03
C THR A 134 -0.84 -19.84 9.08
N ALA A 135 -0.24 -19.62 10.27
CA ALA A 135 -0.85 -18.80 11.31
C ALA A 135 -0.95 -17.33 10.88
N GLN A 136 0.12 -16.77 10.31
CA GLN A 136 0.12 -15.39 9.83
C GLN A 136 -0.77 -15.19 8.61
N GLN A 137 -0.89 -16.19 7.72
CA GLN A 137 -1.85 -16.18 6.62
C GLN A 137 -3.30 -16.08 7.15
N SER A 138 -3.62 -16.87 8.18
CA SER A 138 -4.93 -16.85 8.84
C SER A 138 -5.20 -15.50 9.51
N GLU A 139 -4.20 -14.95 10.21
CA GLU A 139 -4.28 -13.63 10.83
C GLU A 139 -4.48 -12.52 9.78
N PHE A 140 -3.76 -12.57 8.67
CA PHE A 140 -3.91 -11.62 7.56
C PHE A 140 -5.33 -11.62 7.00
N ILE A 141 -5.90 -12.82 6.79
CA ILE A 141 -7.30 -12.97 6.34
C ILE A 141 -8.26 -12.38 7.38
N ALA A 142 -8.05 -12.66 8.67
CA ALA A 142 -8.89 -12.11 9.74
C ALA A 142 -8.86 -10.57 9.76
N LEU A 143 -7.68 -9.96 9.73
CA LEU A 143 -7.53 -8.51 9.71
C LEU A 143 -8.18 -7.86 8.48
N TYR A 144 -8.13 -8.53 7.32
CA TYR A 144 -8.81 -8.07 6.11
C TYR A 144 -10.32 -8.13 6.24
N ASN A 145 -10.86 -9.28 6.66
CA ASN A 145 -12.30 -9.51 6.78
C ASN A 145 -12.93 -8.66 7.90
N GLU A 146 -12.19 -8.39 8.97
CA GLU A 146 -12.59 -7.51 10.07
C GLU A 146 -12.45 -6.01 9.73
N HIS A 147 -12.00 -5.66 8.52
CA HIS A 147 -11.71 -4.29 8.11
C HIS A 147 -10.73 -3.54 9.01
N ARG A 148 -9.84 -4.27 9.68
CA ARG A 148 -8.77 -3.72 10.55
C ARG A 148 -7.48 -3.44 9.77
N MET A 149 -7.29 -4.11 8.64
CA MET A 149 -6.19 -3.81 7.72
C MET A 149 -6.53 -2.60 6.85
N LYS A 150 -5.62 -1.61 6.79
CA LYS A 150 -5.73 -0.52 5.81
C LYS A 150 -5.24 -0.98 4.45
N VAL A 151 -6.08 -0.82 3.44
CA VAL A 151 -5.74 -1.13 2.05
C VAL A 151 -5.76 0.16 1.25
N GLY A 152 -4.74 0.37 0.42
CA GLY A 152 -4.64 1.55 -0.44
C GLY A 152 -5.82 1.63 -1.42
N HIS A 153 -6.01 2.80 -2.06
CA HIS A 153 -7.14 3.04 -2.96
C HIS A 153 -7.22 1.96 -4.07
N PRO A 154 -8.37 1.28 -4.25
CA PRO A 154 -9.71 1.72 -3.89
C PRO A 154 -10.25 1.17 -2.55
N GLY A 155 -9.37 0.81 -1.60
CA GLY A 155 -9.77 0.25 -0.31
C GLY A 155 -9.98 -1.26 -0.32
N ARG A 156 -9.52 -1.95 -1.38
CA ARG A 156 -9.55 -3.42 -1.51
C ARG A 156 -8.39 -3.92 -2.36
N LEU A 157 -8.02 -5.19 -2.19
CA LEU A 157 -7.04 -5.85 -3.06
C LEU A 157 -7.68 -6.13 -4.43
N TYR A 158 -6.93 -5.89 -5.53
CA TYR A 158 -7.42 -6.23 -6.88
C TYR A 158 -7.46 -7.73 -7.11
N VAL A 159 -6.46 -8.44 -6.55
CA VAL A 159 -6.33 -9.89 -6.59
C VAL A 159 -6.04 -10.36 -5.16
N LEU A 160 -6.76 -11.39 -4.71
CA LEU A 160 -6.53 -11.99 -3.39
C LEU A 160 -5.15 -12.69 -3.33
N PRO A 161 -4.49 -12.73 -2.16
CA PRO A 161 -3.30 -13.55 -1.97
C PRO A 161 -3.56 -15.02 -2.35
N PHE A 162 -2.55 -15.75 -2.82
CA PHE A 162 -2.71 -17.15 -3.28
C PHE A 162 -3.27 -18.10 -2.20
N PHE A 163 -3.17 -17.73 -0.93
CA PHE A 163 -3.67 -18.49 0.22
C PHE A 163 -5.09 -18.07 0.66
N ALA A 164 -5.68 -17.08 0.01
CA ALA A 164 -7.02 -16.58 0.30
C ALA A 164 -7.97 -16.90 -0.87
N GLY A 165 -9.22 -17.22 -0.53
CA GLY A 165 -10.32 -17.43 -1.48
C GLY A 165 -11.45 -16.42 -1.27
N PRO A 166 -12.36 -16.27 -2.25
CA PRO A 166 -13.58 -15.53 -2.03
C PRO A 166 -14.38 -16.15 -0.88
N ALA A 167 -15.03 -15.31 -0.07
CA ALA A 167 -15.97 -15.79 0.94
C ALA A 167 -17.05 -16.61 0.24
N SER A 168 -17.32 -17.82 0.75
CA SER A 168 -18.45 -18.60 0.27
C SER A 168 -19.74 -17.85 0.62
N ALA A 169 -20.60 -17.66 -0.38
CA ALA A 169 -21.91 -17.02 -0.22
C ALA A 169 -22.87 -17.90 0.59
#